data_AF-A0A200JCS1-F1
#
_entry.id   AF-A0A200JCS1-F1
#
_cell.length_a   1.000
_cell.length_b   1.000
_cell.length_c   1.000
_cell.angle_alpha   90.00
_cell.angle_beta   90.00
_cell.angle_gamma   90.00
#
_symmetry.space_group_name_H-M   'P 1'
#
loop_
_entity.id
_entity.type
_entity.pdbx_description
1 polymer ?
#
loop_
_entity_poly.entity_id
_entity_poly.type
_entity_poly.pdbx_seq_one_letter_code
_entity_poly.pdbx_strand_id
1 'polypeptide(L)'
;MSEEKKKDSLDEMIMLNRELQTVTDELDKNKKQIEKLEEADDITQQIYKENTDILDELAYYWKGDKANRFLYTAYEENEYDHKRAMNALDKAQYELEQEQKSLVKKEENLVDKQIKLRQESS
;
A
#
# COMPACT_ATOMS: atom_id res chain seq x y z
N MET A 1 40.13 -1.61 25.03
CA MET A 1 38.81 -2.25 25.24
C MET A 1 39.01 -3.69 25.70
N SER A 2 38.27 -4.17 26.73
CA SER A 2 38.37 -5.55 27.25
C SER A 2 37.72 -6.56 26.31
N GLU A 3 38.10 -7.84 26.39
CA GLU A 3 37.49 -8.93 25.58
C GLU A 3 36.00 -9.10 25.85
N GLU A 4 35.56 -8.90 27.09
CA GLU A 4 34.15 -8.92 27.49
C GLU A 4 33.35 -7.82 26.78
N LYS A 5 33.87 -6.58 26.73
CA LYS A 5 33.24 -5.47 25.99
C LYS A 5 33.19 -5.70 24.48
N LYS A 6 34.17 -6.41 23.91
CA LYS A 6 34.15 -6.79 22.48
C LYS A 6 33.07 -7.83 22.18
N LYS A 7 32.84 -8.77 23.09
CA LYS A 7 31.80 -9.79 22.95
C LYS A 7 30.40 -9.19 23.06
N ASP A 8 30.17 -8.34 24.05
CA ASP A 8 28.88 -7.66 24.23
C ASP A 8 28.52 -6.80 23.01
N SER A 9 29.49 -6.08 22.45
CA SER A 9 29.33 -5.29 21.21
C SER A 9 29.01 -6.16 19.99
N LEU A 10 29.60 -7.36 19.90
CA LEU A 10 29.31 -8.31 18.82
C LEU A 10 27.88 -8.85 18.93
N ASP A 11 27.45 -9.23 20.13
CA ASP A 11 26.09 -9.73 20.39
C ASP A 11 25.05 -8.65 20.06
N GLU A 12 25.32 -7.39 20.43
CA GLU A 12 24.45 -6.25 20.08
C GLU A 12 24.39 -6.01 18.56
N MET A 13 25.52 -6.09 17.85
CA MET A 13 25.53 -6.01 16.38
C MET A 13 24.73 -7.13 15.71
N ILE A 14 24.80 -8.35 16.23
CA ILE A 14 24.01 -9.49 15.70
C ILE A 14 22.52 -9.23 15.89
N MET A 15 22.10 -8.72 17.05
CA MET A 15 20.69 -8.38 17.29
C MET A 15 20.21 -7.26 16.37
N LEU A 16 20.99 -6.18 16.22
CA LEU A 16 20.65 -5.08 15.33
C LEU A 16 20.54 -5.52 13.87
N ASN A 17 21.43 -6.41 13.40
CA ASN A 17 21.35 -6.95 12.04
C ASN A 17 20.08 -7.77 11.81
N ARG A 18 19.67 -8.58 12.80
CA ARG A 18 18.41 -9.34 12.72
C ARG A 18 17.21 -8.41 12.67
N GLU A 19 17.19 -7.37 13.51
CA GLU A 19 16.10 -6.41 13.50
C GLU A 19 16.04 -5.62 12.19
N LEU A 20 17.20 -5.20 11.67
CA LEU A 20 17.30 -4.52 10.38
C LEU A 20 16.77 -5.39 9.25
N GLN A 21 17.15 -6.68 9.20
CA GLN A 21 16.64 -7.62 8.20
C GLN A 21 15.11 -7.74 8.27
N THR A 22 14.54 -7.85 9.47
CA THR A 22 13.08 -7.90 9.64
C THR A 22 12.42 -6.64 9.09
N VAL A 23 12.95 -5.46 9.39
CA VAL A 23 12.42 -4.18 8.90
C VAL A 23 12.55 -4.08 7.37
N THR A 24 13.65 -4.53 6.79
CA THR A 24 13.84 -4.58 5.32
C THR A 24 12.81 -5.50 4.67
N ASP A 25 12.55 -6.68 5.25
CA ASP A 25 11.55 -7.61 4.74
C ASP A 25 10.11 -7.05 4.85
N GLU A 26 9.81 -6.32 5.92
CA GLU A 26 8.54 -5.62 6.11
C GLU A 26 8.36 -4.49 5.07
N LEU A 27 9.42 -3.72 4.80
CA LEU A 27 9.41 -2.68 3.76
C LEU A 27 9.17 -3.26 2.35
N ASP A 28 9.82 -4.37 2.01
CA ASP A 28 9.61 -5.05 0.72
C ASP A 28 8.18 -5.57 0.58
N LYS A 29 7.61 -6.15 1.64
CA LYS A 29 6.20 -6.56 1.66
C LYS A 29 5.25 -5.39 1.49
N ASN A 30 5.48 -4.30 2.21
CA ASN A 30 4.64 -3.10 2.14
C ASN A 30 4.67 -2.48 0.73
N LYS A 31 5.85 -2.40 0.09
CA LYS A 31 5.97 -1.98 -1.33
C LYS A 31 5.14 -2.83 -2.28
N LYS A 32 5.25 -4.16 -2.17
CA LYS A 32 4.45 -5.09 -2.99
C LYS A 32 2.95 -4.99 -2.73
N GLN A 33 2.53 -4.58 -1.54
CA GLN A 33 1.12 -4.34 -1.24
C GLN A 33 0.63 -3.05 -1.89
N ILE A 34 1.45 -1.99 -1.89
CA ILE A 34 1.15 -0.73 -2.60
C ILE A 34 1.01 -0.99 -4.10
N GLU A 35 1.96 -1.70 -4.73
CA GLU A 35 1.88 -2.06 -6.16
C GLU A 35 0.57 -2.79 -6.50
N LYS A 36 0.12 -3.70 -5.63
CA LYS A 36 -1.17 -4.40 -5.80
C LYS A 36 -2.39 -3.50 -5.66
N LEU A 37 -2.30 -2.43 -4.86
CA LEU A 37 -3.39 -1.46 -4.77
C LEU A 37 -3.46 -0.60 -6.03
N GLU A 38 -2.31 -0.26 -6.62
CA GLU A 38 -2.25 0.44 -7.92
C GLU A 38 -2.86 -0.44 -9.03
N GLU A 39 -2.53 -1.74 -9.08
CA GLU A 39 -3.18 -2.68 -10.00
C GLU A 39 -4.70 -2.78 -9.77
N ALA A 40 -5.14 -2.76 -8.52
CA ALA A 40 -6.56 -2.81 -8.18
C ALA A 40 -7.30 -1.51 -8.55
N ASP A 41 -6.63 -0.36 -8.48
CA ASP A 41 -7.14 0.93 -8.95
C ASP A 41 -7.41 0.89 -10.46
N ASP A 42 -6.40 0.49 -11.24
CA ASP A 42 -6.52 0.34 -12.70
C ASP A 42 -7.69 -0.58 -13.08
N ILE A 43 -7.84 -1.72 -12.40
CA ILE A 43 -8.96 -2.66 -12.62
C ILE A 43 -10.29 -2.00 -12.27
N THR A 44 -10.36 -1.26 -11.17
CA THR A 44 -11.59 -0.58 -10.73
C THR A 44 -12.03 0.50 -11.72
N GLN A 45 -11.07 1.27 -12.24
CA GLN A 45 -11.32 2.25 -13.31
C GLN A 45 -11.80 1.58 -14.60
N GLN A 46 -11.18 0.47 -14.98
CA GLN A 46 -11.55 -0.27 -16.17
C GLN A 46 -12.96 -0.85 -16.07
N ILE A 47 -13.33 -1.46 -14.94
CA ILE A 47 -14.68 -1.99 -14.70
C ILE A 47 -15.73 -0.87 -14.76
N TYR A 48 -15.45 0.27 -14.11
CA TYR A 48 -16.37 1.41 -14.14
C TYR A 48 -16.63 1.90 -15.57
N LYS A 49 -15.56 1.99 -16.38
CA LYS A 49 -15.64 2.36 -17.79
C LYS A 49 -16.43 1.34 -18.60
N GLU A 50 -16.12 0.04 -18.48
CA GLU A 50 -16.82 -1.02 -19.21
C GLU A 50 -18.31 -1.04 -18.89
N ASN A 51 -18.67 -0.88 -17.61
CA ASN A 51 -20.08 -0.76 -17.21
C ASN A 51 -20.74 0.47 -17.82
N THR A 52 -20.04 1.61 -17.87
CA THR A 52 -20.55 2.84 -18.48
C THR A 52 -20.78 2.66 -19.98
N ASP A 53 -19.82 2.05 -20.70
CA ASP A 53 -19.92 1.77 -22.13
C ASP A 53 -21.13 0.84 -22.42
N ILE A 54 -21.35 -0.19 -21.58
CA ILE A 54 -22.52 -1.09 -21.69
C ILE A 54 -23.83 -0.32 -21.47
N LEU A 55 -23.88 0.56 -20.48
CA LEU A 55 -25.08 1.36 -20.19
C LEU A 55 -25.38 2.33 -21.35
N ASP A 56 -24.35 2.93 -21.95
CA ASP A 56 -24.48 3.81 -23.13
C ASP A 56 -25.05 3.03 -24.33
N GLU A 57 -24.57 1.81 -24.56
CA GLU A 57 -25.09 0.94 -25.62
C GLU A 57 -26.57 0.57 -25.36
N LEU A 58 -26.92 0.22 -24.13
CA LEU A 58 -28.30 -0.09 -23.77
C LEU A 58 -29.21 1.13 -23.93
N ALA A 59 -28.74 2.33 -23.57
CA ALA A 59 -29.48 3.58 -23.75
C ALA A 59 -29.76 3.89 -25.23
N TYR A 60 -28.84 3.53 -26.13
CA TYR A 60 -29.04 3.70 -27.57
C TYR A 60 -30.17 2.80 -28.10
N TYR A 61 -30.22 1.53 -27.68
CA TYR A 61 -31.18 0.56 -28.20
C TYR A 61 -32.53 0.58 -27.48
N TRP A 62 -32.56 0.85 -26.17
CA TRP A 62 -33.75 0.66 -25.36
C TRP A 62 -34.51 1.96 -25.11
N LYS A 63 -35.54 2.22 -25.93
CA LYS A 63 -36.35 3.44 -25.85
C LYS A 63 -37.58 3.28 -24.94
N GLY A 64 -37.83 4.28 -24.10
CA GLY A 64 -39.08 4.43 -23.34
C GLY A 64 -38.85 4.78 -21.86
N ASP A 65 -39.85 5.38 -21.20
CA ASP A 65 -39.72 5.92 -19.84
C ASP A 65 -39.23 4.90 -18.79
N LYS A 66 -39.67 3.64 -18.89
CA LYS A 66 -39.22 2.57 -17.97
C LYS A 66 -37.76 2.20 -18.21
N ALA A 67 -37.31 2.15 -19.46
CA ALA A 67 -35.91 1.89 -19.81
C ALA A 67 -35.03 3.06 -19.34
N ASN A 68 -35.47 4.30 -19.57
CA ASN A 68 -34.75 5.49 -19.10
C ASN A 68 -34.59 5.51 -17.57
N ARG A 69 -35.65 5.16 -16.81
CA ARG A 69 -35.55 5.07 -15.35
C ARG A 69 -34.60 3.98 -14.88
N PHE A 70 -34.66 2.80 -15.51
CA PHE A 70 -33.74 1.70 -15.21
C PHE A 70 -32.28 2.10 -15.47
N LEU A 71 -32.01 2.66 -16.65
CA LEU A 71 -30.67 3.09 -17.04
C LEU A 71 -30.14 4.18 -16.10
N TYR A 72 -30.96 5.17 -15.76
CA TYR A 72 -30.60 6.21 -14.80
C TYR A 72 -30.15 5.62 -13.45
N THR A 73 -30.94 4.71 -12.88
CA THR A 73 -30.58 4.04 -11.62
C THR A 73 -29.31 3.21 -11.76
N ALA A 74 -29.12 2.52 -12.89
CA ALA A 74 -27.91 1.73 -13.12
C ALA A 74 -26.64 2.60 -13.24
N TYR A 75 -26.72 3.79 -13.85
CA TYR A 75 -25.59 4.74 -13.84
C TYR A 75 -25.27 5.23 -12.43
N GLU A 76 -26.29 5.60 -11.64
CA GLU A 76 -26.10 6.04 -10.26
C GLU A 76 -25.46 4.94 -9.40
N GLU A 77 -25.90 3.68 -9.55
CA GLU A 77 -25.33 2.53 -8.85
C GLU A 77 -23.87 2.29 -9.27
N ASN A 78 -23.56 2.32 -10.57
CA ASN A 78 -22.19 2.15 -11.07
C ASN A 78 -21.25 3.26 -10.56
N GLU A 79 -21.69 4.53 -10.58
CA GLU A 79 -20.93 5.65 -10.04
C GLU A 79 -20.73 5.53 -8.52
N TYR A 80 -21.77 5.12 -7.79
CA TYR A 80 -21.69 4.92 -6.35
C TYR A 80 -20.70 3.80 -5.98
N ASP A 81 -20.80 2.65 -6.62
CA ASP A 81 -19.91 1.51 -6.36
C ASP A 81 -18.47 1.83 -6.73
N HIS A 82 -18.25 2.53 -7.85
CA HIS A 82 -16.92 3.03 -8.23
C HIS A 82 -16.34 3.95 -7.17
N LYS A 83 -17.06 5.00 -6.76
CA LYS A 83 -16.61 5.92 -5.70
C LYS A 83 -16.31 5.20 -4.39
N ARG A 84 -17.13 4.21 -4.03
CA ARG A 84 -16.93 3.41 -2.81
C ARG A 84 -15.66 2.58 -2.90
N ALA A 85 -15.40 1.93 -4.03
CA ALA A 85 -14.18 1.15 -4.25
C ALA A 85 -12.93 2.04 -4.21
N MET A 86 -12.95 3.17 -4.92
CA MET A 86 -11.85 4.15 -4.93
C MET A 86 -11.52 4.65 -3.53
N ASN A 87 -12.52 5.07 -2.75
CA ASN A 87 -12.31 5.53 -1.37
C ASN A 87 -11.69 4.44 -0.47
N ALA A 88 -12.02 3.16 -0.70
CA ALA A 88 -11.45 2.06 0.06
C ALA A 88 -9.98 1.81 -0.32
N LEU A 89 -9.65 1.89 -1.62
CA LEU A 89 -8.29 1.79 -2.13
C LEU A 89 -7.41 2.93 -1.63
N ASP A 90 -7.89 4.18 -1.74
CA ASP A 90 -7.18 5.37 -1.25
C ASP A 90 -6.86 5.26 0.24
N LYS A 91 -7.82 4.78 1.04
CA LYS A 91 -7.64 4.59 2.48
C LYS A 91 -6.58 3.52 2.76
N ALA A 92 -6.64 2.38 2.06
CA ALA A 92 -5.68 1.30 2.24
C ALA A 92 -4.27 1.75 1.83
N GLN A 93 -4.15 2.48 0.72
CA GLN A 93 -2.89 3.03 0.24
C GLN A 93 -2.30 4.01 1.26
N TYR A 94 -3.12 4.93 1.77
CA TYR A 94 -2.69 5.85 2.81
C TYR A 94 -2.17 5.12 4.05
N GLU A 95 -2.88 4.11 4.55
CA GLU A 95 -2.47 3.33 5.72
C GLU A 95 -1.10 2.65 5.49
N LEU A 96 -0.89 2.04 4.32
CA LEU A 96 0.38 1.42 3.95
C LEU A 96 1.51 2.44 3.82
N GLU A 97 1.27 3.62 3.25
CA GLU A 97 2.28 4.68 3.14
C GLU A 97 2.69 5.23 4.51
N GLN A 98 1.77 5.32 5.47
CA GLN A 98 2.10 5.72 6.84
C GLN A 98 2.96 4.65 7.53
N GLU A 99 2.61 3.38 7.36
CA GLU A 99 3.42 2.26 7.85
C GLU A 99 4.82 2.28 7.23
N GLN A 100 4.93 2.47 5.91
CA GLN A 100 6.21 2.57 5.20
C GLN A 100 7.09 3.69 5.77
N LYS A 101 6.52 4.88 5.99
CA LYS A 101 7.23 6.01 6.61
C LYS A 101 7.73 5.69 8.01
N SER A 102 6.94 4.94 8.80
CA SER A 102 7.35 4.49 10.13
C SER A 102 8.50 3.48 10.05
N LEU A 103 8.42 2.52 9.15
CA LEU A 103 9.44 1.51 8.93
C LEU A 103 10.76 2.11 8.43
N VAL A 104 10.73 3.08 7.50
CA VAL A 104 11.93 3.80 7.05
C VAL A 104 12.62 4.50 8.21
N LYS A 105 11.88 5.23 9.06
CA LYS A 105 12.45 5.85 10.26
C LYS A 105 13.06 4.83 11.20
N LYS A 106 12.45 3.65 11.33
CA LYS A 106 12.98 2.57 12.17
C LYS A 106 14.30 2.03 11.57
N GLU A 107 14.36 1.82 10.27
CA GLU A 107 15.55 1.43 9.54
C GLU A 107 16.69 2.44 9.75
N GLU A 108 16.43 3.73 9.54
CA GLU A 108 17.39 4.83 9.76
C GLU A 108 17.97 4.79 11.18
N ASN A 109 17.11 4.66 12.21
CA ASN A 109 17.54 4.58 13.60
C ASN A 109 18.40 3.34 13.91
N LEU A 110 18.10 2.20 13.29
CA LEU A 110 18.88 0.97 13.46
C LEU A 110 20.26 1.09 12.80
N VAL A 111 20.32 1.67 11.61
CA VAL A 111 21.58 1.96 10.92
C VAL A 111 22.44 2.94 11.73
N ASP A 112 21.85 4.01 12.28
CA ASP A 112 22.55 4.95 13.14
C ASP A 112 23.14 4.29 14.40
N LYS A 113 22.39 3.39 15.04
CA LYS A 113 22.88 2.60 16.17
C LYS A 113 24.07 1.71 15.77
N GLN A 114 24.00 1.07 14.61
CA GLN A 114 25.11 0.26 14.10
C GLN A 114 26.37 1.10 13.86
N ILE A 115 26.22 2.31 13.30
CA ILE A 115 27.34 3.24 13.07
C ILE A 115 27.97 3.64 14.41
N LYS A 116 27.18 4.02 15.40
CA LYS A 116 27.66 4.41 16.74
C LYS A 116 28.40 3.27 17.43
N LEU A 117 27.85 2.05 17.43
CA LEU A 117 28.51 0.88 18.01
C LEU A 117 29.86 0.59 17.37
N ARG A 118 29.98 0.76 16.04
CA ARG A 118 31.27 0.59 15.34
C ARG A 118 32.29 1.66 15.75
N GLN A 119 31.85 2.91 15.94
CA GLN A 119 32.71 4.00 16.41
C GLN A 119 33.20 3.78 17.85
N GLU A 120 32.32 3.31 18.73
CA GLU A 120 32.67 3.02 20.14
C GLU A 120 33.52 1.76 20.30
N SER A 121 33.48 0.85 19.32
CA SER A 121 34.26 -0.39 19.29
C SER A 121 35.61 -0.25 18.57
N SER A 122 35.89 0.90 17.94
CA SER A 122 37.17 1.22 17.27
C SER A 122 38.17 1.82 18.26
#